data_AF-A0A7V0X266-F1
#
_entry.id   AF-A0A7V0X266-F1
#
_cell.length_a   1.000
_cell.length_b   1.000
_cell.length_c   1.000
_cell.angle_alpha   90.00
_cell.angle_beta   90.00
_cell.angle_gamma   90.00
#
_symmetry.space_group_name_H-M   'P 1'
#
loop_
_entity.id
_entity.type
_entity.pdbx_description
1 polymer ?
#
loop_
_entity_poly.entity_id
_entity_poly.type
_entity_poly.pdbx_seq_one_letter_code
_entity_poly.pdbx_strand_id
1 'polypeptide(L)' 'EIELLHRLKKENPGKTFIPATEKAVCPNMKKITLEKVLHSLETMSPVIKVPEDIRIRALAAVDRMVAIG' A
#
# COMPACT_ATOMS: atom_id res chain seq x y z
N GLU A 1 -10.08 5.06 -1.48
CA GLU A 1 -10.58 3.88 -0.74
C GLU A 1 -11.10 4.29 0.63
N ILE A 2 -12.08 3.56 1.17
CA ILE A 2 -12.74 3.88 2.45
C ILE A 2 -11.77 3.80 3.63
N GLU A 3 -10.80 2.90 3.56
CA GLU A 3 -9.79 2.65 4.58
C GLU A 3 -8.87 3.85 4.82
N LEU A 4 -8.72 4.74 3.82
CA LEU A 4 -8.01 6.00 4.01
C LEU A 4 -8.67 6.84 5.12
N LEU A 5 -9.99 6.78 5.26
CA LEU A 5 -10.72 7.52 6.28
C LEU A 5 -10.37 7.05 7.69
N HIS A 6 -10.05 5.77 7.89
CA HIS A 6 -9.59 5.27 9.19
C HIS A 6 -8.29 5.96 9.61
N ARG A 7 -7.31 6.05 8.70
CA ARG A 7 -6.04 6.76 8.95
C ARG A 7 -6.28 8.25 9.23
N LEU A 8 -7.09 8.90 8.40
CA LEU A 8 -7.40 10.32 8.55
C LEU A 8 -8.06 10.65 9.89
N LYS A 9 -9.03 9.83 10.34
CA LYS A 9 -9.67 9.96 11.66
C LYS A 9 -8.67 9.78 12.80
N LYS A 10 -7.74 8.80 12.68
CA LYS A 10 -6.69 8.56 13.68
C LYS A 10 -5.72 9.74 13.79
N GLU A 11 -5.31 10.31 12.66
CA GLU A 11 -4.36 11.42 12.61
C GLU A 11 -5.00 12.78 12.93
N ASN A 12 -6.31 12.93 12.73
CA ASN A 12 -7.04 14.18 12.92
C ASN A 12 -8.37 13.94 13.68
N PRO A 13 -8.33 13.59 14.98
CA PRO A 13 -9.51 13.15 15.73
C PRO A 13 -10.59 14.24 15.89
N GLY A 14 -10.22 15.51 15.78
CA GLY A 14 -11.17 16.64 15.86
C GLY A 14 -11.93 16.95 14.56
N LYS A 15 -11.71 16.18 13.48
CA LYS A 15 -12.34 16.41 12.17
C LYS A 15 -13.26 15.24 11.79
N THR A 16 -14.37 15.57 11.14
CA THR A 16 -15.28 14.58 10.55
C THR A 16 -14.90 14.34 9.10
N PHE A 17 -14.59 13.08 8.77
CA PHE A 17 -14.28 12.67 7.41
C PHE A 17 -15.47 11.93 6.80
N ILE A 18 -15.94 12.40 5.65
CA ILE A 18 -17.13 11.89 4.95
C ILE A 18 -16.66 11.18 3.67
N PRO A 19 -17.04 9.91 3.43
CA PRO A 19 -16.72 9.23 2.18
C PRO A 19 -17.48 9.87 1.01
N ALA A 20 -16.84 10.00 -0.15
CA ALA A 20 -17.54 10.32 -1.40
C ALA A 20 -18.45 9.16 -1.86
N THR A 21 -18.09 7.92 -1.53
CA THR A 21 -18.91 6.72 -1.77
C THR A 21 -18.48 5.59 -0.84
N GLU A 22 -19.44 4.79 -0.40
CA GLU A 22 -19.21 3.57 0.41
C GLU A 22 -18.82 2.35 -0.45
N LYS A 23 -18.72 2.52 -1.77
CA LYS A 23 -18.32 1.43 -2.69
C LYS A 23 -16.84 1.46 -3.05
N ALA A 24 -16.10 2.48 -2.61
CA ALA A 24 -14.67 2.63 -2.92
C ALA A 24 -13.81 1.69 -2.05
N VAL A 25 -13.94 0.39 -2.27
CA VAL A 25 -13.14 -0.68 -1.65
C VAL A 25 -12.35 -1.38 -2.74
N CYS A 26 -11.04 -1.55 -2.59
CA CYS A 26 -10.24 -2.38 -3.50
C CYS A 26 -10.15 -3.82 -2.96
N PRO A 27 -10.74 -4.81 -3.66
CA PRO A 27 -10.67 -6.20 -3.24
C PRO A 27 -9.23 -6.72 -3.16
N ASN A 28 -8.32 -6.20 -3.99
CA ASN A 28 -6.92 -6.62 -3.98
C ASN A 28 -6.17 -6.14 -2.73
N MET A 29 -6.42 -4.92 -2.25
CA MET A 29 -5.85 -4.42 -0.99
C MET A 29 -6.30 -5.26 0.20
N LYS A 30 -7.55 -5.74 0.18
CA LYS A 30 -8.13 -6.60 1.22
C LYS A 30 -7.63 -8.04 1.22
N LYS A 31 -6.80 -8.44 0.27
CA LYS A 31 -6.14 -9.76 0.31
C LYS A 31 -5.12 -9.86 1.45
N ILE A 32 -4.60 -8.74 1.94
CA ILE A 32 -3.65 -8.68 3.05
C ILE A 32 -4.43 -8.67 4.37
N THR A 33 -4.22 -9.70 5.20
CA THR A 33 -4.85 -9.85 6.52
C THR A 33 -3.78 -10.04 7.60
N LEU A 34 -4.13 -9.87 8.88
CA LEU A 34 -3.17 -10.00 9.97
C LEU A 34 -2.56 -11.40 10.04
N GLU A 35 -3.36 -12.43 9.80
CA GLU A 35 -2.93 -13.84 9.78
C GLU A 35 -1.92 -14.09 8.66
N LYS A 36 -2.16 -13.52 7.48
CA LYS A 36 -1.23 -13.63 6.35
C LYS A 36 0.06 -12.85 6.58
N VAL A 37 0.00 -11.70 7.26
CA VAL A 37 1.19 -10.94 7.66
C VAL A 37 2.02 -11.74 8.66
N LEU A 38 1.39 -12.32 9.68
CA LEU A 38 2.05 -13.21 10.64
C LEU A 38 2.76 -14.37 9.90
N HIS A 39 2.01 -15.08 9.06
CA HIS A 39 2.55 -16.19 8.29
C HIS A 39 3.70 -15.77 7.35
N SER A 40 3.62 -14.58 6.76
CA SER A 40 4.67 -14.04 5.90
C SER A 40 5.97 -13.80 6.66
N LEU A 41 5.88 -13.32 7.89
CA LEU A 41 7.03 -13.11 8.78
C LEU A 41 7.62 -14.43 9.27
N GLU A 42 6.78 -15.40 9.64
CA GLU A 42 7.23 -16.74 10.09
C GLU A 42 7.97 -17.51 8.98
N THR A 43 7.49 -17.40 7.75
CA THR A 43 8.03 -18.15 6.61
C THR A 43 9.04 -17.35 5.78
N MET A 44 9.23 -16.07 6.07
CA MET A 44 10.02 -15.13 5.26
C MET A 44 9.61 -15.16 3.78
N SER A 45 8.32 -15.31 3.51
CA SER A 45 7.76 -15.52 2.18
C SER A 45 6.48 -14.71 1.97
N PRO A 46 6.08 -14.37 0.74
CA PRO A 46 6.79 -14.63 -0.51
C PRO A 46 7.97 -13.68 -0.72
N VAL A 47 9.05 -14.19 -1.31
CA VAL A 47 10.18 -13.35 -1.76
C VAL A 47 9.85 -12.77 -3.12
N ILE A 48 9.73 -11.45 -3.20
CA ILE A 48 9.48 -10.75 -4.46
C ILE A 48 10.81 -10.57 -5.21
N LYS A 49 10.87 -11.08 -6.44
CA LYS A 49 12.00 -10.91 -7.36
C LYS A 49 11.53 -10.25 -8.65
N VAL A 50 12.34 -9.35 -9.18
CA VAL A 50 12.10 -8.67 -10.46
C VAL A 50 13.28 -8.98 -11.39
N PRO A 51 13.06 -9.36 -12.66
CA PRO A 51 14.14 -9.52 -13.63
C PRO A 51 15.03 -8.29 -13.71
N GLU A 52 16.34 -8.50 -13.81
CA GLU A 52 17.33 -7.43 -13.63
C GLU A 52 17.19 -6.32 -14.68
N ASP A 53 16.91 -6.69 -15.93
CA ASP A 53 16.72 -5.74 -17.02
C ASP A 53 15.50 -4.83 -16.78
N ILE A 54 14.41 -5.38 -16.23
CA ILE A 54 13.21 -4.62 -15.85
C ILE A 54 13.51 -3.74 -14.64
N ARG A 55 14.16 -4.31 -13.61
CA ARG A 55 14.50 -3.61 -12.36
C ARG A 55 15.31 -2.35 -12.63
N ILE A 56 16.37 -2.43 -13.44
CA ILE A 56 17.25 -1.30 -13.75
C ILE A 56 16.47 -0.15 -14.42
N ARG A 57 15.64 -0.47 -15.42
CA ARG A 57 14.86 0.55 -16.14
C ARG A 57 13.80 1.19 -15.24
N ALA A 58 13.11 0.39 -14.43
CA ALA A 58 12.11 0.88 -13.48
C ALA A 58 12.73 1.78 -12.40
N LEU A 59 13.88 1.37 -11.85
CA LEU A 59 14.61 2.14 -10.84
C LEU A 59 15.00 3.52 -11.35
N ALA A 60 15.55 3.62 -12.57
CA ALA A 60 15.92 4.92 -13.15
C ALA A 60 14.73 5.89 -13.28
N ALA A 61 13.51 5.38 -13.54
CA ALA A 61 12.32 6.21 -13.56
C ALA A 61 11.90 6.67 -12.15
N VAL A 62 11.96 5.77 -11.17
CA VAL A 62 11.63 6.06 -9.76
C VAL A 62 12.64 7.06 -9.18
N ASP A 63 13.93 6.88 -9.42
CA ASP A 63 14.98 7.77 -8.89
C ASP A 63 14.81 9.20 -9.40
N ARG A 64 14.49 9.38 -10.69
CA ARG A 64 14.19 10.70 -11.25
C ARG A 64 12.95 11.33 -10.63
N MET A 65 11.90 10.54 -10.36
CA MET A 65 10.68 11.02 -9.71
C MET A 65 10.97 11.48 -8.27
N VAL A 66 11.77 10.71 -7.52
CA VAL A 66 12.14 11.04 -6.14
C VAL A 66 13.07 12.26 -6.08
N ALA A 67 13.98 12.42 -7.03
CA ALA A 67 14.93 13.55 -7.05
C ALA A 67 14.28 14.93 -7.24
N ILE A 68 13.03 14.97 -7.72
CA ILE A 68 12.27 16.21 -7.96
C ILE A 68 11.09 16.41 -7.00
N GLY A 69 10.83 15.44 -6.11
CA GLY A 69 9.77 15.48 -5.10
C GLY A 69 10.27 16.00 -3.76
#